data_AF-A0A318KDQ4-F1
#
_entry.id   AF-A0A318KDQ4-F1
#
_cell.length_a   1.000
_cell.length_b   1.000
_cell.length_c   1.000
_cell.angle_alpha   90.00
_cell.angle_beta   90.00
_cell.angle_gamma   90.00
#
_symmetry.space_group_name_H-M   'P 1'
#
loop_
_entity.id
_entity.type
_entity.pdbx_description
1 polymer ?
#
loop_
_entity_poly.entity_id
_entity_poly.type
_entity_poly.pdbx_seq_one_letter_code
_entity_poly.pdbx_strand_id
1 'polypeptide(L)' 'MKVVFSDKLRRVLQDPQASAQLRQFMATASVNQPSQVKIKLHDAQRQGVSYEPRLLSSSQSR' A
#
# COMPACT_ATOMS: atom_id res chain seq x y z
N MET A 1 8.58 15.80 -13.83
CA MET A 1 8.46 14.55 -13.03
C MET A 1 7.24 13.79 -13.50
N LYS A 2 7.40 12.61 -14.11
CA LYS A 2 6.26 11.73 -14.47
C LYS A 2 6.07 10.77 -13.30
N VAL A 3 5.02 10.95 -12.51
CA VAL A 3 4.72 10.02 -11.42
C VAL A 3 4.07 8.79 -12.04
N VAL A 4 4.86 7.72 -12.20
CA VAL A 4 4.34 6.43 -12.67
C VAL A 4 3.74 5.71 -11.46
N PHE A 5 2.44 5.87 -11.27
CA PHE A 5 1.70 5.06 -10.33
C PHE A 5 1.50 3.66 -10.93
N SER A 6 1.91 2.62 -10.21
CA SER A 6 1.54 1.25 -10.62
C SER A 6 0.02 1.10 -10.61
N ASP A 7 -0.53 0.25 -11.50
CA ASP A 7 -1.97 -0.02 -11.51
C ASP A 7 -2.48 -0.55 -10.16
N LYS A 8 -1.61 -1.24 -9.41
CA LYS A 8 -1.89 -1.65 -8.03
C LYS A 8 -2.14 -0.45 -7.12
N LEU A 9 -1.24 0.54 -7.14
CA LEU A 9 -1.38 1.74 -6.31
C LEU A 9 -2.61 2.56 -6.71
N ARG A 10 -2.90 2.65 -8.02
CA ARG A 10 -4.13 3.31 -8.50
C ARG A 10 -5.39 2.66 -7.91
N ARG A 11 -5.49 1.32 -7.93
CA ARG A 11 -6.64 0.62 -7.33
C ARG A 11 -6.78 0.86 -5.83
N VAL A 12 -5.67 0.82 -5.10
CA VAL A 12 -5.67 1.10 -3.65
C VAL A 12 -6.14 2.51 -3.34
N LEU A 13 -5.79 3.49 -4.17
CA LEU A 13 -6.24 4.86 -4.00
C LEU A 13 -7.70 5.09 -4.41
N GLN A 14 -8.27 4.25 -5.28
CA GLN A 14 -9.67 4.32 -5.72
C GLN A 14 -10.65 3.66 -4.74
N ASP A 15 -10.18 2.69 -3.96
CA ASP A 15 -10.97 2.04 -2.90
C ASP A 15 -10.87 2.87 -1.60
N PRO A 16 -11.99 3.43 -1.08
CA PRO A 16 -11.98 4.24 0.13
C PRO A 16 -11.40 3.51 1.34
N GLN A 17 -11.72 2.23 1.52
CA GLN A 17 -11.25 1.42 2.65
C GLN A 17 -9.76 1.12 2.50
N ALA A 18 -9.32 0.69 1.32
CA ALA A 18 -7.91 0.41 1.06
C ALA A 18 -7.05 1.69 1.19
N SER A 19 -7.57 2.84 0.76
CA SER A 19 -6.90 4.12 0.88
C SER A 19 -6.73 4.55 2.36
N ALA A 20 -7.72 4.29 3.20
CA ALA A 20 -7.64 4.57 4.64
C ALA A 20 -6.59 3.68 5.33
N GLN A 21 -6.55 2.39 4.97
CA GLN A 21 -5.53 1.46 5.45
C GLN A 21 -4.12 1.88 5.00
N LEU A 22 -3.95 2.34 3.77
CA LEU A 22 -2.68 2.87 3.29
C LEU A 22 -2.24 4.10 4.11
N ARG A 23 -3.14 5.02 4.42
CA ARG A 23 -2.82 6.19 5.27
C ARG A 23 -2.44 5.76 6.68
N GLN A 24 -3.15 4.80 7.26
CA GLN A 24 -2.83 4.25 8.58
C GLN A 24 -1.45 3.61 8.57
N PHE A 25 -1.13 2.82 7.54
CA PHE A 25 0.20 2.27 7.35
C PHE A 25 1.25 3.38 7.29
N MET A 26 1.06 4.41 6.47
CA MET A 26 2.02 5.51 6.38
C MET A 26 2.23 6.26 7.70
N ALA A 27 1.20 6.37 8.54
CA ALA A 27 1.29 7.02 9.84
C ALA A 27 2.05 6.19 10.88
N THR A 28 2.03 4.85 10.78
CA THR A 28 2.65 3.94 11.75
C THR A 28 3.89 3.21 11.22
N ALA A 29 4.19 3.33 9.93
CA ALA A 29 5.27 2.61 9.28
C ALA A 29 6.63 3.05 9.81
N SER A 30 7.48 2.07 10.09
CA SER A 30 8.89 2.27 10.43
C SER A 30 9.77 1.42 9.51
N VAL A 31 10.95 1.94 9.19
CA VAL A 31 11.92 1.25 8.34
C VAL A 31 12.38 -0.02 9.05
N ASN A 32 12.48 -1.13 8.32
CA ASN A 32 12.86 -2.45 8.83
C ASN A 32 11.92 -3.07 9.88
N GLN A 33 10.71 -2.52 10.07
CA GLN A 33 9.70 -3.13 10.92
C GLN A 33 8.62 -3.84 10.10
N PRO A 34 8.07 -4.97 10.62
CA PRO A 34 6.94 -5.63 9.98
C PRO A 34 5.72 -4.71 9.97
N SER A 35 4.94 -4.76 8.89
CA SER A 35 3.72 -3.98 8.82
C SER A 35 2.66 -4.56 9.73
N GLN A 36 2.12 -3.71 10.61
CA GLN A 36 0.97 -4.02 11.44
C GLN A 36 -0.35 -3.82 10.69
N VAL A 37 -0.32 -3.19 9.52
CA VAL A 37 -1.50 -2.87 8.72
C VAL A 37 -1.48 -3.73 7.45
N LYS A 38 -2.61 -4.40 7.18
CA LYS A 38 -2.86 -5.08 5.90
C LYS A 38 -3.80 -4.24 5.06
N ILE A 39 -3.47 -4.04 3.79
CA ILE A 39 -4.33 -3.32 2.85
C ILE A 39 -5.17 -4.36 2.12
N LYS A 40 -6.48 -4.29 2.26
CA LYS A 40 -7.44 -5.16 1.56
C LYS A 40 -8.13 -4.34 0.49
N LEU A 41 -8.03 -4.80 -0.76
CA LEU A 41 -8.86 -4.28 -1.83
C LEU A 41 -10.21 -4.99 -1.82
N HIS A 42 -11.26 -4.21 -1.66
CA HIS A 42 -12.61 -4.62 -2.00
C HIS A 42 -12.81 -4.47 -3.50
N ASP A 43 -12.81 -5.60 -4.20
CA ASP A 43 -13.23 -5.68 -5.58
C ASP A 43 -14.55 -6.45 -5.61
N ALA A 44 -15.64 -5.81 -6.02
CA ALA A 44 -16.95 -6.45 -6.10
C ALA A 44 -16.99 -7.59 -7.13
N GLN A 45 -16.03 -7.64 -8.07
CA GLN A 45 -15.96 -8.64 -9.12
C GLN A 45 -14.86 -9.70 -8.91
N ARG A 46 -13.96 -9.53 -7.93
CA ARG A 46 -12.84 -10.45 -7.70
C ARG A 46 -12.67 -10.77 -6.22
N GLN A 47 -12.20 -11.97 -5.92
CA GLN A 47 -11.79 -12.33 -4.56
C GLN A 47 -10.85 -11.27 -3.99
N GLY A 48 -11.22 -10.73 -2.82
CA GLY A 48 -10.54 -9.59 -2.20
C GLY A 48 -9.05 -9.82 -2.09
N VAL A 49 -8.26 -8.97 -2.75
CA VAL A 49 -6.80 -9.07 -2.76
C VAL A 49 -6.27 -8.37 -1.52
N SER A 50 -5.43 -9.06 -0.74
CA SER A 50 -4.75 -8.49 0.42
C SER A 50 -3.27 -8.23 0.12
N TYR A 51 -2.77 -7.08 0.55
CA TYR A 51 -1.36 -6.69 0.47
C TYR A 51 -0.80 -6.42 1.86
N GLU A 52 0.48 -6.78 2.02
CA GLU A 52 1.29 -6.42 3.17
C GLU A 52 2.29 -5.34 2.75
N PRO A 53 1.97 -4.04 2.99
CA PRO A 53 2.89 -2.96 2.65
C PRO A 53 4.16 -3.06 3.49
N ARG A 54 5.31 -2.61 2.96
CA ARG A 54 6.57 -2.50 3.70
C ARG A 54 7.27 -1.21 3.31
N LEU A 55 7.85 -0.54 4.30
CA LEU A 55 8.64 0.67 4.06
C LEU A 55 10.07 0.24 3.73
N LEU A 56 10.52 0.55 2.51
CA LEU A 56 11.86 0.27 2.06
C LEU A 56 12.75 1.48 2.36
N SER A 57 13.96 1.24 2.88
CA SER A 57 14.97 2.29 2.97
C SER A 57 15.47 2.62 1.56
N SER A 58 15.56 3.90 1.22
CA SER A 58 16.08 4.37 -0.07
C SER A 58 17.57 4.10 -0.28
N SER A 59 18.25 3.44 0.67
CA SER A 59 19.66 3.09 0.61
C SER A 59 19.99 1.89 -0.30
N GLN A 60 19.01 1.23 -0.92
CA GLN A 60 19.27 0.28 -2.01
C GLN A 60 19.32 0.99 -3.36
N SER A 61 20.39 1.74 -3.56
CA SER A 61 20.85 2.25 -4.84
C SER A 61 22.38 2.28 -4.80
N ARG A 62 22.99 1.09 -4.81
CA ARG A 62 24.37 0.87 -5.22
C ARG A 62 24.43 -0.38 -6.06
#